data_AF-A0A351D2P9-F1
#
_entry.id   AF-A0A351D2P9-F1
#
_cell.length_a   1.000
_cell.length_b   1.000
_cell.length_c   1.000
_cell.angle_alpha   90.00
_cell.angle_beta   90.00
_cell.angle_gamma   90.00
#
_symmetry.space_group_name_H-M   'P 1'
#
loop_
_entity.id
_entity.type
_entity.pdbx_description
1 polymer ?
#
loop_
_entity_poly.entity_id
_entity_poly.type
_entity_poly.pdbx_seq_one_letter_code
_entity_poly.pdbx_strand_id
1 'polypeptide(L)'
;MRPIVKDAFTVNELVYQFNVIDVEDKYLAEGTPNEVNEKYSDKYIIKEAYHRLEIAMDEWNQKEESWRQDAAQLRRFIAKWSVKLD
;
A
#
# COMPACT_ATOMS: atom_id res chain seq x y z
N MET A 1 -9.07 -14.08 -5.08
CA MET A 1 -8.32 -12.89 -4.60
C MET A 1 -6.86 -13.27 -4.34
N ARG A 2 -5.92 -12.58 -5.03
CA ARG A 2 -4.47 -12.82 -4.91
C ARG A 2 -3.99 -12.58 -3.47
N PRO A 3 -3.05 -13.37 -2.92
CA PRO A 3 -2.63 -13.21 -1.54
C PRO A 3 -1.99 -11.84 -1.24
N ILE A 4 -1.28 -11.24 -2.21
CA ILE A 4 -0.71 -9.89 -2.05
C ILE A 4 -1.79 -8.83 -1.83
N VAL A 5 -2.95 -8.95 -2.50
CA VAL A 5 -4.06 -8.02 -2.31
C VAL A 5 -4.63 -8.17 -0.90
N LYS A 6 -4.80 -9.41 -0.42
CA LYS A 6 -5.25 -9.66 0.96
C LYS A 6 -4.32 -9.02 1.98
N ASP A 7 -3.01 -9.19 1.80
CA ASP A 7 -2.01 -8.61 2.69
C ASP A 7 -1.99 -7.07 2.61
N ALA A 8 -2.17 -6.50 1.41
CA ALA A 8 -2.18 -5.05 1.21
C ALA A 8 -3.30 -4.38 2.01
N PHE A 9 -4.45 -5.04 2.15
CA PHE A 9 -5.57 -4.57 3.00
C PHE A 9 -5.36 -4.76 4.51
N THR A 10 -4.15 -5.16 4.93
CA THR A 10 -3.72 -5.13 6.33
C THR A 10 -2.66 -4.05 6.60
N VAL A 11 -2.28 -3.28 5.57
CA VAL A 11 -1.31 -2.18 5.65
C VAL A 11 -2.07 -0.87 5.54
N ASN A 12 -2.06 -0.08 6.61
CA ASN A 12 -2.87 1.13 6.74
C ASN A 12 -2.71 2.09 5.56
N GLU A 13 -1.46 2.36 5.18
CA GLU A 13 -1.13 3.30 4.11
C GLU A 13 -1.57 2.82 2.72
N LEU A 14 -1.59 1.50 2.48
CA LEU A 14 -2.13 0.94 1.24
C LEU A 14 -3.65 0.98 1.24
N VAL A 15 -4.29 0.72 2.39
CA VAL A 15 -5.75 0.87 2.54
C VAL A 15 -6.16 2.32 2.30
N TYR A 16 -5.44 3.29 2.86
CA TYR A 16 -5.70 4.71 2.62
C TYR A 16 -5.49 5.09 1.16
N GLN A 17 -4.42 4.60 0.52
CA GLN A 17 -4.19 4.80 -0.90
C GLN A 17 -5.37 4.29 -1.75
N PHE A 18 -5.82 3.06 -1.52
CA PHE A 18 -6.88 2.47 -2.35
C PHE A 18 -8.27 3.01 -2.05
N ASN A 19 -8.61 3.22 -0.77
CA ASN A 19 -9.98 3.58 -0.36
C ASN A 19 -10.25 5.08 -0.41
N VAL A 20 -9.20 5.91 -0.36
CA VAL A 20 -9.34 7.35 -0.30
C VAL A 20 -8.72 7.98 -1.55
N ILE A 21 -7.39 7.91 -1.69
CA ILE A 21 -6.69 8.66 -2.75
C ILE A 21 -7.13 8.18 -4.13
N ASP A 22 -7.05 6.88 -4.39
CA ASP A 22 -7.38 6.32 -5.71
C ASP A 22 -8.88 6.45 -6.03
N VAL A 23 -9.74 6.55 -5.02
CA VAL A 23 -11.18 6.81 -5.20
C VAL A 23 -11.44 8.29 -5.51
N GLU A 24 -10.84 9.21 -4.75
CA GLU A 24 -10.96 10.66 -4.97
C GLU A 24 -10.39 11.06 -6.34
N ASP A 25 -9.29 10.44 -6.75
CA ASP A 25 -8.65 10.63 -8.06
C ASP A 25 -9.34 9.87 -9.20
N LYS A 26 -10.38 9.08 -8.90
CA LYS A 26 -11.19 8.31 -9.87
C LYS A 26 -10.43 7.19 -10.59
N TYR A 27 -9.33 6.68 -10.02
CA TYR A 27 -8.69 5.46 -10.49
C TYR A 27 -9.50 4.21 -10.08
N LEU A 28 -10.07 4.24 -8.87
CA LEU A 28 -10.97 3.24 -8.32
C LEU A 28 -12.35 3.87 -8.09
N ALA A 29 -13.40 3.04 -8.13
CA ALA A 29 -14.76 3.46 -7.85
C ALA A 29 -15.08 3.39 -6.36
N GLU A 30 -14.67 2.29 -5.70
CA GLU A 30 -14.97 2.03 -4.29
C GLU A 30 -13.74 1.61 -3.48
N GLY A 31 -12.62 1.30 -4.13
CA GLY A 31 -11.38 0.91 -3.44
C GLY A 31 -11.43 -0.50 -2.85
N THR A 32 -12.42 -1.33 -3.21
CA THR A 32 -12.59 -2.64 -2.57
C THR A 32 -11.45 -3.62 -2.92
N PRO A 33 -11.21 -4.65 -2.07
CA PRO A 33 -10.21 -5.67 -2.38
C PRO A 33 -10.43 -6.38 -3.73
N ASN A 34 -11.68 -6.57 -4.16
CA ASN A 34 -11.99 -7.17 -5.46
C ASN A 34 -11.60 -6.23 -6.60
N GLU A 35 -11.95 -4.95 -6.47
CA GLU A 35 -11.61 -3.94 -7.48
C GLU A 35 -10.09 -3.79 -7.64
N VAL A 36 -9.35 -3.69 -6.53
CA VAL A 36 -7.88 -3.67 -6.54
C VAL A 36 -7.31 -4.95 -7.15
N ASN A 37 -7.91 -6.11 -6.83
CA ASN A 37 -7.49 -7.39 -7.39
C ASN A 37 -7.71 -7.49 -8.91
N GLU A 38 -8.67 -6.77 -9.47
CA GLU A 38 -8.96 -6.76 -10.91
C GLU A 38 -8.12 -5.71 -11.65
N LYS A 39 -7.99 -4.49 -11.09
CA LYS A 39 -7.38 -3.35 -11.77
C LYS A 39 -5.87 -3.25 -11.64
N TYR A 40 -5.29 -3.65 -10.52
CA TYR A 40 -3.87 -3.40 -10.24
C TYR A 40 -3.02 -4.65 -10.31
N SER A 41 -1.84 -4.56 -10.94
CA SER A 41 -0.89 -5.68 -10.95
C SER A 41 -0.13 -5.81 -9.62
N ASP A 42 0.45 -6.97 -9.34
CA ASP A 42 1.30 -7.17 -8.16
C ASP A 42 2.47 -6.16 -8.15
N LYS A 43 3.06 -5.92 -9.33
CA LYS A 43 4.12 -4.93 -9.54
C LYS A 43 3.66 -3.50 -9.21
N TYR A 44 2.43 -3.14 -9.57
CA TYR A 44 1.86 -1.84 -9.22
C TYR A 44 1.72 -1.70 -7.70
N ILE A 45 1.11 -2.68 -7.04
CA ILE A 45 0.90 -2.65 -5.58
C ILE A 45 2.23 -2.55 -4.83
N ILE A 46 3.28 -3.25 -5.28
CA ILE A 46 4.62 -3.16 -4.69
C ILE A 46 5.23 -1.78 -4.92
N LYS A 47 5.11 -1.22 -6.13
CA LYS A 47 5.59 0.14 -6.42
C LYS A 47 4.89 1.17 -5.53
N GLU A 48 3.59 1.03 -5.34
CA GLU A 48 2.81 1.92 -4.48
C GLU A 48 3.23 1.80 -3.02
N ALA A 49 3.50 0.57 -2.53
CA ALA A 49 4.04 0.37 -1.19
C ALA A 49 5.39 1.09 -0.98
N TYR A 50 6.28 1.08 -1.97
CA TYR A 50 7.53 1.86 -1.91
C TYR A 50 7.28 3.36 -1.87
N HIS A 51 6.35 3.87 -2.68
CA HIS A 51 5.98 5.28 -2.70
C HIS A 51 5.39 5.73 -1.35
N ARG A 52 4.45 4.97 -0.80
CA ARG A 52 3.92 5.22 0.56
C ARG A 52 5.00 5.14 1.63
N LEU A 53 5.99 4.25 1.49
CA LEU A 53 7.11 4.15 2.43
C LEU A 53 7.98 5.41 2.38
N GLU A 54 8.24 5.97 1.21
CA GLU A 54 8.97 7.23 1.06
C GLU A 54 8.26 8.36 1.80
N ILE A 55 6.93 8.49 1.63
CA ILE A 55 6.11 9.48 2.34
C ILE A 55 6.16 9.24 3.86
N ALA A 56 5.94 8.00 4.31
CA ALA A 56 5.95 7.69 5.73
C ALA A 56 7.31 8.00 6.37
N MET A 57 8.40 7.80 5.64
CA MET A 57 9.78 8.02 6.08
C MET A 57 10.22 9.49 6.06
N ASP A 58 9.39 10.43 5.60
CA ASP A 58 9.69 11.87 5.69
C ASP A 58 10.04 12.28 7.13
N GLU A 59 10.98 13.22 7.28
CA GLU A 59 11.50 13.65 8.58
C GLU A 59 10.40 14.16 9.52
N TRP A 60 9.40 14.86 9.00
CA TRP A 60 8.30 15.39 9.79
C TRP A 60 7.34 14.30 10.20
N ASN A 61 6.99 13.41 9.27
CA ASN A 61 6.10 12.28 9.54
C ASN A 61 6.69 11.35 10.60
N GLN A 62 8.00 11.07 10.54
CA GLN A 62 8.67 10.21 11.51
C GLN A 62 8.68 10.75 12.96
N LYS A 63 8.26 12.00 13.21
CA LYS A 63 8.06 12.53 14.56
C LYS A 63 6.84 11.90 15.26
N GLU A 64 5.85 11.45 14.51
CA GLU A 64 4.64 10.83 15.06
C GLU A 64 4.75 9.29 15.08
N GLU A 65 4.11 8.67 16.07
CA GLU A 65 4.17 7.21 16.23
C GLU A 65 3.44 6.45 15.13
N SER A 66 2.29 6.97 14.68
CA SER A 66 1.49 6.41 13.58
C SER A 66 2.34 6.18 12.34
N TRP A 67 3.04 7.21 11.86
CA TRP A 67 3.90 7.12 10.68
C TRP A 67 5.06 6.13 10.84
N ARG A 68 5.61 5.98 12.05
CA ARG A 68 6.62 4.94 12.34
C ARG A 68 6.03 3.53 12.25
N GLN A 69 4.81 3.33 12.75
CA GLN A 69 4.10 2.05 12.67
C GLN A 69 3.76 1.71 11.22
N ASP A 70 3.27 2.68 10.45
CA ASP A 70 2.92 2.53 9.05
C ASP A 70 4.15 2.19 8.20
N ALA A 71 5.27 2.89 8.41
CA ALA A 71 6.55 2.54 7.78
C ALA A 71 6.98 1.10 8.10
N ALA A 72 6.77 0.62 9.33
CA ALA A 72 7.10 -0.75 9.72
C ALA A 72 6.18 -1.80 9.06
N GLN A 73 4.89 -1.48 8.84
CA GLN A 73 3.98 -2.33 8.08
C GLN A 73 4.40 -2.41 6.60
N LEU A 74 4.68 -1.26 5.98
CA LEU A 74 5.11 -1.14 4.59
C LEU A 74 6.42 -1.91 4.33
N ARG A 75 7.42 -1.75 5.20
CA ARG A 75 8.69 -2.50 5.11
C ARG A 75 8.47 -4.01 5.14
N ARG A 76 7.60 -4.50 6.03
CA ARG A 76 7.25 -5.93 6.12
C ARG A 76 6.53 -6.42 4.87
N PHE A 77 5.59 -5.64 4.35
CA PHE A 77 4.87 -5.95 3.12
C PHE A 77 5.83 -6.03 1.93
N ILE A 78 6.67 -5.02 1.73
CA ILE A 78 7.68 -4.94 0.67
C ILE A 78 8.61 -6.15 0.77
N ALA A 79 9.22 -6.41 1.94
CA ALA A 79 10.15 -7.52 2.12
C ALA A 79 9.53 -8.89 1.81
N LYS A 80 8.23 -9.06 2.02
CA LYS A 80 7.51 -10.31 1.71
C LYS A 80 7.25 -10.49 0.21
N TRP A 81 7.02 -9.41 -0.52
CA TRP A 81 6.45 -9.45 -1.87
C TRP A 81 7.41 -9.00 -2.98
N SER A 82 8.45 -8.19 -2.68
CA SER A 82 9.42 -7.73 -3.69
C SER A 82 10.36 -8.83 -4.19
N VAL A 83 10.69 -9.80 -3.34
CA VAL A 83 11.55 -10.96 -3.65
C VAL A 83 10.90 -11.97 -4.61
N LYS A 84 9.60 -11.82 -4.92
CA LYS A 84 8.84 -12.74 -5.77
C LYS A 84 8.68 -12.24 -7.21
N LEU A 85 9.35 -11.13 -7.55
CA LEU A 85 9.33 -10.53 -8.89
C LEU A 85 10.57 -10.91 -9.72
N ASP A 86 11.48 -11.72 -9.17
CA ASP A 86 12.64 -12.31 -9.87
C ASP A 86 12.29 -13.64 -10.53
#